data_AF-A0A4S4D3B3-F1
#
_entry.id   AF-A0A4S4D3B3-F1
#
_cell.length_a   1.000
_cell.length_b   1.000
_cell.length_c   1.000
_cell.angle_alpha   90.00
_cell.angle_beta   90.00
_cell.angle_gamma   90.00
#
_symmetry.space_group_name_H-M   'P 1'
#
loop_
_entity.id
_entity.type
_entity.pdbx_description
1 polymer ?
#
loop_
_entity_poly.entity_id
_entity_poly.type
_entity_poly.pdbx_seq_one_letter_code
_entity_poly.pdbx_strand_id
1 'polypeptide(L)'
;MNTIDSCWRSNPNWAWDRQALADCAIGFGNGAMGGKYGTTYVVTDPSDDSVNPKQGTLRYGVIQSEPLWIVFERDMFLTLKNELMVNNFKTIDGRGVKVEIANGPCITVEGVSHVIIHGISIHDCKPGKPGLVRSTAEHVGHRLGSDGDAISVFASSNIWIDHCYLARCTDGLVDIIHASTAVTVSNNYFTQHDKVMLLGHKDGYSADRIMKITVVFNHFGPGLVQRMPRVRYGYAHVANNRYDEYLMYAIGGSSDPTILSEGNYFVASNDPYAKEVTKRETNGGWKNWKWRSSKDVFENGAYFVPSGYGSCAPLYSASQLFTAAQGSFVPILTSDAGPLQWFESTCSPILLLHDVACHDFEANYEEIFGVALNDPEQLFGNDGIGSLFGVKDISEYESNATCGKRLSSIGLDNTKVNRQAYRQLLLTNPGLGEYISGAILFEKTLYQSTTDGKKFVNCLREQNIVPGIKVNKGLDGLASRSAEYYKQGARFAKCHSEPGSGPGTKHMG
;
A
#
# COMPACT_ATOMS: atom_id res chain seq x y z
N MET A 1 -8.45 -5.81 -2.10
CA MET A 1 -7.61 -5.07 -3.06
C MET A 1 -8.52 -4.38 -4.07
N ASN A 2 -8.23 -3.13 -4.38
CA ASN A 2 -8.91 -2.41 -5.47
C ASN A 2 -8.33 -2.81 -6.84
N THR A 3 -8.85 -2.21 -7.92
CA THR A 3 -8.48 -2.58 -9.30
C THR A 3 -6.99 -2.35 -9.61
N ILE A 4 -6.41 -1.23 -9.16
CA ILE A 4 -4.98 -0.92 -9.37
C ILE A 4 -4.14 -1.98 -8.67
N ASP A 5 -4.37 -2.16 -7.37
CA ASP A 5 -3.61 -3.08 -6.54
C ASP A 5 -3.72 -4.52 -7.03
N SER A 6 -4.92 -4.95 -7.41
CA SER A 6 -5.15 -6.30 -7.90
C SER A 6 -4.41 -6.61 -9.20
N CYS A 7 -4.06 -5.61 -10.00
CA CYS A 7 -3.36 -5.80 -11.26
C CYS A 7 -1.91 -6.25 -11.06
N TRP A 8 -1.20 -5.71 -10.06
CA TRP A 8 0.21 -6.04 -9.82
C TRP A 8 0.45 -6.84 -8.53
N ARG A 9 -0.31 -6.63 -7.45
CA ARG A 9 -0.14 -7.36 -6.17
C ARG A 9 -0.63 -8.81 -6.23
N SER A 10 -1.44 -9.16 -7.23
CA SER A 10 -1.83 -10.55 -7.48
C SER A 10 -0.69 -11.38 -8.06
N ASN A 11 0.36 -10.75 -8.61
CA ASN A 11 1.57 -11.44 -9.04
C ASN A 11 2.41 -11.79 -7.80
N PRO A 12 2.65 -13.07 -7.45
CA PRO A 12 3.45 -13.42 -6.28
C PRO A 12 4.91 -12.92 -6.38
N ASN A 13 5.38 -12.60 -7.59
CA ASN A 13 6.72 -12.10 -7.86
C ASN A 13 6.77 -10.57 -8.04
N TRP A 14 5.75 -9.81 -7.61
CA TRP A 14 5.69 -8.35 -7.81
C TRP A 14 6.92 -7.59 -7.28
N ALA A 15 7.61 -8.14 -6.27
CA ALA A 15 8.83 -7.59 -5.72
C ALA A 15 10.03 -7.69 -6.68
N TRP A 16 10.03 -8.72 -7.53
CA TRP A 16 11.04 -8.97 -8.57
C TRP A 16 10.66 -8.36 -9.92
N ASP A 17 9.36 -8.40 -10.26
CA ASP A 17 8.81 -7.79 -11.48
C ASP A 17 8.29 -6.38 -11.19
N ARG A 18 9.21 -5.50 -10.81
CA ARG A 18 8.86 -4.14 -10.37
C ARG A 18 8.17 -3.34 -11.46
N GLN A 19 8.63 -3.46 -12.70
CA GLN A 19 8.15 -2.62 -13.81
C GLN A 19 6.73 -2.96 -14.26
N ALA A 20 6.21 -4.15 -13.95
CA ALA A 20 4.82 -4.52 -14.22
C ALA A 20 3.80 -3.57 -13.57
N LEU A 21 4.18 -2.88 -12.49
CA LEU A 21 3.36 -1.83 -11.86
C LEU A 21 2.89 -0.79 -12.89
N ALA A 22 3.75 -0.40 -13.84
CA ALA A 22 3.45 0.66 -14.80
C ALA A 22 2.30 0.31 -15.77
N ASP A 23 1.86 -0.96 -15.84
CA ASP A 23 0.72 -1.38 -16.64
C ASP A 23 -0.63 -1.29 -15.89
N CYS A 24 -0.60 -0.93 -14.60
CA CYS A 24 -1.75 -1.01 -13.71
C CYS A 24 -2.43 0.32 -13.42
N ALA A 25 -1.90 1.44 -13.92
CA ALA A 25 -2.52 2.75 -13.78
C ALA A 25 -3.89 2.78 -14.49
N ILE A 26 -4.89 3.39 -13.87
CA ILE A 26 -6.22 3.62 -14.44
C ILE A 26 -6.51 5.12 -14.58
N GLY A 27 -7.63 5.47 -15.20
CA GLY A 27 -8.05 6.87 -15.33
C GLY A 27 -7.15 7.66 -16.27
N PHE A 28 -7.15 8.98 -16.17
CA PHE A 28 -6.45 9.82 -17.16
C PHE A 28 -4.93 9.66 -17.15
N GLY A 29 -4.33 9.27 -16.02
CA GLY A 29 -2.91 8.95 -15.88
C GLY A 29 -2.51 7.55 -16.34
N ASN A 30 -3.42 6.74 -16.91
CA ASN A 30 -3.13 5.40 -17.44
C ASN A 30 -1.92 5.36 -18.40
N GLY A 31 -1.63 6.46 -19.11
CA GLY A 31 -0.47 6.55 -20.02
C GLY A 31 0.88 6.77 -19.32
N ALA A 32 0.93 6.90 -17.99
CA ALA A 32 2.18 7.11 -17.26
C ALA A 32 3.04 5.85 -17.27
N MET A 33 4.05 5.82 -18.14
CA MET A 33 4.95 4.67 -18.28
C MET A 33 6.07 4.68 -17.24
N GLY A 34 6.36 5.84 -16.65
CA GLY A 34 7.51 6.01 -15.77
C GLY A 34 8.80 5.62 -16.47
N GLY A 35 9.69 4.93 -15.74
CA GLY A 35 10.93 4.36 -16.25
C GLY A 35 10.82 2.96 -16.85
N LYS A 36 9.62 2.51 -17.23
CA LYS A 36 9.44 1.18 -17.84
C LYS A 36 10.31 1.03 -19.10
N TYR A 37 10.86 -0.16 -19.31
CA TYR A 37 11.85 -0.49 -20.35
C TYR A 37 13.23 0.15 -20.15
N GLY A 38 13.37 0.99 -19.12
CA GLY A 38 14.64 1.51 -18.66
C GLY A 38 15.39 0.55 -17.76
N THR A 39 16.64 0.90 -17.44
CA THR A 39 17.43 0.17 -16.47
C THR A 39 17.01 0.53 -15.04
N THR A 40 17.23 -0.41 -14.12
CA THR A 40 17.05 -0.14 -12.70
C THR A 40 18.22 0.68 -12.18
N TYR A 41 17.92 1.81 -11.53
CA TYR A 41 18.88 2.65 -10.83
C TYR A 41 18.69 2.52 -9.33
N VAL A 42 19.73 2.16 -8.60
CA VAL A 42 19.67 1.98 -7.14
C VAL A 42 20.26 3.22 -6.45
N VAL A 43 19.46 3.89 -5.64
CA VAL A 43 19.92 4.93 -4.73
C VAL A 43 20.61 4.27 -3.54
N THR A 44 21.87 4.63 -3.31
CA THR A 44 22.74 4.10 -2.24
C THR A 44 23.21 5.20 -1.28
N ASP A 45 23.18 6.46 -1.73
CA ASP A 45 23.64 7.63 -1.01
C ASP A 45 22.46 8.61 -0.76
N PRO A 46 22.08 8.87 0.51
CA PRO A 46 20.99 9.77 0.84
C PRO A 46 21.38 11.26 0.78
N SER A 47 22.65 11.57 0.48
CA SER A 47 23.10 12.96 0.38
C SER A 47 22.54 13.66 -0.87
N ASP A 48 22.46 14.99 -0.79
CA ASP A 48 21.99 15.82 -1.90
C ASP A 48 22.99 16.95 -2.20
N ASP A 49 23.19 17.20 -3.50
CA ASP A 49 23.87 18.38 -4.03
C ASP A 49 23.06 18.89 -5.21
N SER A 50 22.46 20.08 -5.05
CA SER A 50 21.53 20.63 -6.05
C SER A 50 22.18 20.94 -7.39
N VAL A 51 23.51 21.08 -7.44
CA VAL A 51 24.24 21.50 -8.65
C VAL A 51 25.06 20.35 -9.24
N ASN A 52 25.71 19.55 -8.41
CA ASN A 52 26.62 18.48 -8.81
C ASN A 52 26.29 17.17 -8.09
N PRO A 53 25.10 16.59 -8.34
CA PRO A 53 24.70 15.34 -7.70
C PRO A 53 25.65 14.21 -8.10
N LYS A 54 26.00 13.36 -7.12
CA LYS A 54 26.87 12.21 -7.34
C LYS A 54 26.06 11.01 -7.79
N GLN A 55 26.65 10.14 -8.61
CA GLN A 55 26.08 8.82 -8.87
C GLN A 55 25.88 8.08 -7.53
N GLY A 56 24.75 7.39 -7.39
CA GLY A 56 24.26 6.80 -6.14
C GLY A 56 23.22 7.66 -5.41
N THR A 57 23.10 8.96 -5.72
CA THR A 57 22.09 9.85 -5.12
C THR A 57 20.78 9.85 -5.90
N LEU A 58 19.66 10.12 -5.21
CA LEU A 58 18.35 10.25 -5.85
C LEU A 58 18.36 11.32 -6.95
N ARG A 59 18.95 12.49 -6.67
CA ARG A 59 19.02 13.60 -7.63
C ARG A 59 19.74 13.21 -8.91
N TYR A 60 20.84 12.46 -8.81
CA TYR A 60 21.53 11.98 -10.01
C TYR A 60 20.62 11.08 -10.84
N GLY A 61 19.90 10.15 -10.22
CA GLY A 61 19.00 9.24 -10.94
C GLY A 61 17.86 9.97 -11.67
N VAL A 62 17.16 10.88 -11.00
CA VAL A 62 15.94 11.50 -11.57
C VAL A 62 16.20 12.46 -12.73
N ILE A 63 17.42 13.02 -12.87
CA ILE A 63 17.74 13.99 -13.92
C ILE A 63 18.25 13.36 -15.22
N GLN A 64 18.56 12.05 -15.24
CA GLN A 64 19.12 11.39 -16.42
C GLN A 64 18.18 11.47 -17.62
N SER A 65 18.73 11.48 -18.83
CA SER A 65 17.96 11.49 -20.08
C SER A 65 17.23 10.17 -20.31
N GLU A 66 17.90 9.06 -20.01
CA GLU A 66 17.38 7.71 -20.25
C GLU A 66 16.22 7.36 -19.30
N PRO A 67 15.26 6.51 -19.74
CA PRO A 67 14.26 5.96 -18.84
C PRO A 67 14.93 5.22 -17.67
N LEU A 68 14.50 5.50 -16.44
CA LEU A 68 15.06 4.85 -15.24
C LEU A 68 13.98 4.43 -14.26
N TRP A 69 14.05 3.17 -13.82
CA TRP A 69 13.30 2.66 -12.69
C TRP A 69 14.14 2.80 -11.42
N ILE A 70 13.87 3.83 -10.63
CA ILE A 70 14.68 4.21 -9.48
C ILE A 70 14.15 3.49 -8.23
N VAL A 71 15.01 2.71 -7.59
CA VAL A 71 14.76 1.98 -6.34
C VAL A 71 15.77 2.40 -5.28
N PHE A 72 15.59 1.94 -4.04
CA PHE A 72 16.41 2.31 -2.90
C PHE A 72 17.02 1.05 -2.28
N GLU A 73 18.31 1.12 -1.94
CA GLU A 73 19.06 -0.03 -1.39
C GLU A 73 18.58 -0.43 0.02
N ARG A 74 18.13 0.54 0.80
CA ARG A 74 17.77 0.42 2.21
C ARG A 74 16.83 1.55 2.59
N ASP A 75 16.38 1.54 3.84
CA ASP A 75 15.64 2.67 4.40
C ASP A 75 16.45 3.96 4.26
N MET A 76 15.79 5.02 3.80
CA MET A 76 16.42 6.31 3.52
C MET A 76 15.56 7.47 3.97
N PHE A 77 16.21 8.39 4.69
CA PHE A 77 15.68 9.70 5.00
C PHE A 77 16.44 10.75 4.18
N LEU A 78 15.72 11.43 3.27
CA LEU A 78 16.27 12.32 2.27
C LEU A 78 15.87 13.76 2.60
N THR A 79 16.86 14.57 2.99
CA THR A 79 16.70 16.02 3.13
C THR A 79 17.35 16.71 1.95
N LEU A 80 16.53 17.15 1.00
CA LEU A 80 16.98 17.83 -0.21
C LEU A 80 17.42 19.26 0.10
N LYS A 81 18.46 19.73 -0.58
CA LYS A 81 18.99 21.10 -0.44
C LYS A 81 18.22 22.12 -1.27
N ASN A 82 17.59 21.67 -2.35
CA ASN A 82 16.73 22.46 -3.22
C ASN A 82 15.69 21.54 -3.90
N GLU A 83 14.74 22.09 -4.66
CA GLU A 83 13.72 21.33 -5.39
C GLU A 83 14.33 20.16 -6.17
N LEU A 84 13.74 18.97 -6.07
CA LEU A 84 14.15 17.80 -6.84
C LEU A 84 13.43 17.80 -8.18
N MET A 85 14.11 18.32 -9.21
CA MET A 85 13.61 18.30 -10.59
C MET A 85 13.64 16.88 -11.14
N VAL A 86 12.49 16.37 -11.57
CA VAL A 86 12.35 15.03 -12.15
C VAL A 86 12.25 15.14 -13.68
N ASN A 87 13.08 14.41 -14.40
CA ASN A 87 13.07 14.37 -15.86
C ASN A 87 12.01 13.38 -16.39
N ASN A 88 11.81 13.35 -17.71
CA ASN A 88 10.91 12.42 -18.39
C ASN A 88 11.26 10.95 -18.10
N PHE A 89 10.25 10.08 -18.19
CA PHE A 89 10.42 8.62 -18.10
C PHE A 89 11.14 8.16 -16.82
N LYS A 90 10.62 8.61 -15.67
CA LYS A 90 11.16 8.23 -14.35
C LYS A 90 10.10 7.54 -13.53
N THR A 91 10.49 6.44 -12.90
CA THR A 91 9.74 5.88 -11.77
C THR A 91 10.58 6.05 -10.52
N ILE A 92 10.02 6.66 -9.47
CA ILE A 92 10.57 6.59 -8.11
C ILE A 92 9.73 5.54 -7.38
N ASP A 93 10.34 4.40 -7.04
CA ASP A 93 9.69 3.23 -6.47
C ASP A 93 10.27 2.90 -5.08
N GLY A 94 9.53 3.27 -4.04
CA GLY A 94 9.88 3.02 -2.64
C GLY A 94 9.55 1.61 -2.14
N ARG A 95 8.99 0.71 -2.95
CA ARG A 95 8.66 -0.64 -2.48
C ARG A 95 9.90 -1.38 -1.98
N GLY A 96 9.79 -2.03 -0.84
CA GLY A 96 10.86 -2.84 -0.24
C GLY A 96 11.51 -2.21 0.98
N VAL A 97 11.46 -0.89 1.09
CA VAL A 97 12.20 -0.13 2.11
C VAL A 97 11.43 1.14 2.49
N LYS A 98 11.71 1.71 3.64
CA LYS A 98 11.12 2.96 4.08
C LYS A 98 11.87 4.15 3.48
N VAL A 99 11.21 4.88 2.58
CA VAL A 99 11.78 6.10 1.98
C VAL A 99 10.98 7.32 2.40
N GLU A 100 11.67 8.28 3.00
CA GLU A 100 11.12 9.55 3.47
C GLU A 100 11.85 10.72 2.80
N ILE A 101 11.10 11.65 2.20
CA ILE A 101 11.61 12.95 1.74
C ILE A 101 11.00 14.03 2.64
N ALA A 102 11.83 14.71 3.43
CA ALA A 102 11.35 15.63 4.44
C ALA A 102 12.38 16.69 4.88
N ASN A 103 11.89 17.71 5.59
CA ASN A 103 12.65 18.80 6.21
C ASN A 103 13.43 19.72 5.25
N GLY A 104 13.23 19.57 3.94
CA GLY A 104 13.76 20.43 2.89
C GLY A 104 12.71 20.64 1.79
N PRO A 105 13.08 21.27 0.67
CA PRO A 105 12.24 21.30 -0.53
C PRO A 105 11.99 19.89 -1.04
N CYS A 106 10.91 19.68 -1.79
CA CYS A 106 10.49 18.35 -2.22
C CYS A 106 10.47 18.24 -3.76
N ILE A 107 9.48 17.54 -4.33
CA ILE A 107 9.54 17.07 -5.72
C ILE A 107 8.89 18.08 -6.67
N THR A 108 9.59 18.42 -7.76
CA THR A 108 9.06 19.25 -8.83
C THR A 108 9.13 18.49 -10.16
N VAL A 109 7.98 18.31 -10.80
CA VAL A 109 7.79 17.69 -12.13
C VAL A 109 7.38 18.80 -13.09
N GLU A 110 8.30 19.30 -13.91
CA GLU A 110 8.07 20.51 -14.70
C GLU A 110 8.44 20.31 -16.17
N GLY A 111 7.48 20.49 -17.07
CA GLY A 111 7.68 20.41 -18.52
C GLY A 111 8.04 19.01 -19.01
N VAL A 112 7.63 17.95 -18.30
CA VAL A 112 8.00 16.56 -18.61
C VAL A 112 6.78 15.66 -18.73
N SER A 113 7.00 14.42 -19.16
CA SER A 113 5.97 13.40 -19.22
C SER A 113 6.43 12.01 -18.79
N HIS A 114 5.45 11.15 -18.53
CA HIS A 114 5.66 9.74 -18.12
C HIS A 114 6.47 9.62 -16.83
N VAL A 115 5.95 10.19 -15.74
CA VAL A 115 6.56 10.07 -14.41
C VAL A 115 5.64 9.29 -13.48
N ILE A 116 6.21 8.36 -12.74
CA ILE A 116 5.55 7.60 -11.67
C ILE A 116 6.25 7.91 -10.35
N ILE A 117 5.51 8.32 -9.33
CA ILE A 117 5.98 8.46 -7.96
C ILE A 117 5.19 7.47 -7.12
N HIS A 118 5.86 6.45 -6.60
CA HIS A 118 5.21 5.31 -5.98
C HIS A 118 5.87 4.88 -4.66
N GLY A 119 5.06 4.67 -3.63
CA GLY A 119 5.50 3.94 -2.43
C GLY A 119 6.43 4.72 -1.50
N ILE A 120 6.42 6.04 -1.52
CA ILE A 120 7.31 6.89 -0.68
C ILE A 120 6.53 7.81 0.26
N SER A 121 7.16 8.20 1.36
CA SER A 121 6.62 9.20 2.29
C SER A 121 7.21 10.57 2.00
N ILE A 122 6.38 11.59 1.88
CA ILE A 122 6.79 12.98 1.63
C ILE A 122 6.09 13.88 2.63
N HIS A 123 6.84 14.49 3.55
CA HIS A 123 6.23 15.27 4.62
C HIS A 123 7.16 16.35 5.16
N ASP A 124 6.60 17.30 5.90
CA ASP A 124 7.39 18.36 6.54
C ASP A 124 8.24 19.17 5.54
N CYS A 125 7.81 19.23 4.27
CA CYS A 125 8.49 19.96 3.20
C CYS A 125 8.60 21.45 3.54
N LYS A 126 9.75 22.03 3.21
CA LYS A 126 10.10 23.43 3.51
C LYS A 126 10.31 24.23 2.22
N PRO A 127 10.09 25.55 2.24
CA PRO A 127 10.32 26.40 1.08
C PRO A 127 11.76 26.30 0.55
N GLY A 128 11.91 26.17 -0.76
CA GLY A 128 13.19 26.24 -1.44
C GLY A 128 13.70 27.66 -1.56
N LYS A 129 15.02 27.83 -1.45
CA LYS A 129 15.67 29.13 -1.66
C LYS A 129 16.06 29.31 -3.13
N PRO A 130 16.09 30.55 -3.65
CA PRO A 130 16.69 30.83 -4.95
C PRO A 130 18.11 30.28 -5.03
N GLY A 131 18.49 29.73 -6.18
CA GLY A 131 19.81 29.17 -6.37
C GLY A 131 19.93 28.30 -7.61
N LEU A 132 21.14 27.79 -7.84
CA LEU A 132 21.41 26.88 -8.95
C LEU A 132 20.90 25.47 -8.64
N VAL A 133 20.15 24.92 -9.59
CA VAL A 133 19.60 23.57 -9.53
C VAL A 133 19.80 22.88 -10.87
N ARG A 134 20.33 21.65 -10.82
CA ARG A 134 20.46 20.76 -11.97
C ARG A 134 19.10 20.13 -12.26
N SER A 135 18.59 20.35 -13.47
CA SER A 135 17.29 19.83 -13.94
C SER A 135 17.42 18.68 -14.94
N THR A 136 18.53 18.62 -15.69
CA THR A 136 18.90 17.48 -16.54
C THR A 136 20.37 17.13 -16.33
N ALA A 137 20.85 16.03 -16.92
CA ALA A 137 22.26 15.68 -16.89
C ALA A 137 23.16 16.83 -17.40
N GLU A 138 22.71 17.60 -18.39
CA GLU A 138 23.48 18.66 -19.06
C GLU A 138 23.14 20.08 -18.58
N HIS A 139 22.00 20.29 -17.91
CA HIS A 139 21.49 21.63 -17.58
C HIS A 139 21.47 21.91 -16.07
N VAL A 140 22.17 22.98 -15.67
CA VAL A 140 22.00 23.67 -14.39
C VAL A 140 21.38 25.05 -14.65
N GLY A 141 20.23 25.31 -14.04
CA GLY A 141 19.50 26.57 -14.16
C GLY A 141 19.34 27.27 -12.82
N HIS A 142 19.08 28.59 -12.86
CA HIS A 142 18.74 29.35 -11.66
C HIS A 142 17.24 29.23 -11.35
N ARG A 143 16.91 28.70 -10.17
CA ARG A 143 15.54 28.62 -9.62
C ARG A 143 15.25 29.80 -8.72
N LEU A 144 13.97 30.19 -8.64
CA LEU A 144 13.51 31.29 -7.77
C LEU A 144 13.14 30.83 -6.36
N GLY A 145 13.24 29.53 -6.07
CA GLY A 145 12.73 28.92 -4.86
C GLY A 145 11.37 28.26 -5.08
N SER A 146 10.87 27.60 -4.04
CA SER A 146 9.59 26.90 -4.03
C SER A 146 8.85 27.15 -2.73
N ASP A 147 7.53 27.00 -2.75
CA ASP A 147 6.67 27.33 -1.61
C ASP A 147 6.69 26.26 -0.50
N GLY A 148 7.25 25.08 -0.81
CA GLY A 148 7.33 23.96 0.13
C GLY A 148 6.16 22.99 0.03
N ASP A 149 5.67 22.77 -1.19
CA ASP A 149 4.75 21.67 -1.53
C ASP A 149 5.45 20.32 -1.46
N ALA A 150 4.68 19.23 -1.32
CA ALA A 150 5.23 17.88 -1.36
C ALA A 150 5.58 17.44 -2.81
N ILE A 151 4.60 17.58 -3.72
CA ILE A 151 4.76 17.29 -5.14
C ILE A 151 4.09 18.41 -5.96
N SER A 152 4.88 19.10 -6.77
CA SER A 152 4.37 20.12 -7.70
C SER A 152 4.56 19.67 -9.15
N VAL A 153 3.47 19.67 -9.93
CA VAL A 153 3.40 19.24 -11.33
C VAL A 153 3.02 20.44 -12.21
N PHE A 154 3.94 20.84 -13.08
CA PHE A 154 3.83 22.02 -13.94
C PHE A 154 3.94 21.62 -15.41
N ALA A 155 2.99 22.08 -16.24
CA ALA A 155 3.03 21.89 -17.70
C ALA A 155 3.42 20.47 -18.15
N SER A 156 2.94 19.46 -17.43
CA SER A 156 3.38 18.07 -17.57
C SER A 156 2.21 17.14 -17.91
N SER A 157 2.51 15.96 -18.47
CA SER A 157 1.47 14.99 -18.82
C SER A 157 1.83 13.53 -18.58
N ASN A 158 0.83 12.66 -18.45
CA ASN A 158 1.02 11.24 -18.16
C ASN A 158 1.79 11.03 -16.84
N ILE A 159 1.21 11.52 -15.75
CA ILE A 159 1.80 11.45 -14.41
C ILE A 159 0.96 10.54 -13.53
N TRP A 160 1.62 9.73 -12.70
CA TRP A 160 0.95 8.86 -11.74
C TRP A 160 1.58 8.98 -10.36
N ILE A 161 0.78 9.40 -9.38
CA ILE A 161 1.18 9.52 -7.98
C ILE A 161 0.42 8.46 -7.21
N ASP A 162 1.11 7.44 -6.74
CA ASP A 162 0.50 6.20 -6.23
C ASP A 162 1.10 5.75 -4.90
N HIS A 163 0.29 5.24 -3.97
CA HIS A 163 0.79 4.65 -2.71
C HIS A 163 1.79 5.55 -1.95
N CYS A 164 1.60 6.87 -1.95
CA CYS A 164 2.44 7.79 -1.20
C CYS A 164 1.79 8.22 0.12
N TYR A 165 2.60 8.55 1.12
CA TYR A 165 2.15 9.20 2.36
C TYR A 165 2.49 10.69 2.27
N LEU A 166 1.50 11.57 2.45
CA LEU A 166 1.70 13.02 2.32
C LEU A 166 1.11 13.77 3.51
N ALA A 167 1.93 14.58 4.19
CA ALA A 167 1.51 15.30 5.39
C ALA A 167 2.36 16.54 5.72
N ARG A 168 1.79 17.47 6.49
CA ARG A 168 2.50 18.55 7.23
C ARG A 168 3.51 19.39 6.42
N CYS A 169 3.25 19.61 5.13
CA CYS A 169 4.12 20.46 4.31
C CYS A 169 3.89 21.95 4.61
N THR A 170 4.72 22.83 4.06
CA THR A 170 4.60 24.26 4.37
C THR A 170 3.45 24.92 3.60
N ASP A 171 3.24 24.59 2.33
CA ASP A 171 2.09 25.09 1.55
C ASP A 171 1.11 23.99 1.14
N GLY A 172 1.18 23.44 -0.09
CA GLY A 172 0.36 22.35 -0.59
C GLY A 172 0.91 20.95 -0.28
N LEU A 173 0.11 19.90 -0.47
CA LEU A 173 0.68 18.55 -0.64
C LEU A 173 0.88 18.25 -2.12
N VAL A 174 -0.16 18.40 -2.94
CA VAL A 174 -0.09 18.11 -4.37
C VAL A 174 -0.65 19.26 -5.19
N ASP A 175 0.19 19.91 -5.98
CA ASP A 175 -0.19 20.98 -6.89
C ASP A 175 -0.04 20.52 -8.34
N ILE A 176 -1.14 20.49 -9.11
CA ILE A 176 -1.14 20.11 -10.53
C ILE A 176 -1.68 21.28 -11.34
N ILE A 177 -0.78 21.99 -12.02
CA ILE A 177 -1.03 23.35 -12.52
C ILE A 177 -0.37 23.58 -13.88
N HIS A 178 -0.58 24.76 -14.46
CA HIS A 178 0.00 25.18 -15.74
C HIS A 178 -0.34 24.25 -16.92
N ALA A 179 -1.63 23.94 -17.09
CA ALA A 179 -2.16 23.08 -18.15
C ALA A 179 -1.65 21.63 -18.09
N SER A 180 -1.19 21.17 -16.92
CA SER A 180 -0.91 19.75 -16.70
C SER A 180 -2.17 18.91 -16.89
N THR A 181 -2.03 17.74 -17.51
CA THR A 181 -3.17 16.87 -17.86
C THR A 181 -2.76 15.41 -17.91
N ALA A 182 -3.72 14.49 -18.04
CA ALA A 182 -3.45 13.05 -18.01
C ALA A 182 -2.73 12.63 -16.72
N VAL A 183 -3.34 12.95 -15.57
CA VAL A 183 -2.79 12.63 -14.25
C VAL A 183 -3.75 11.72 -13.47
N THR A 184 -3.20 10.70 -12.82
CA THR A 184 -3.91 9.90 -11.83
C THR A 184 -3.22 10.03 -10.48
N VAL A 185 -4.00 10.30 -9.43
CA VAL A 185 -3.57 10.31 -8.03
C VAL A 185 -4.32 9.19 -7.32
N SER A 186 -3.63 8.12 -6.92
CA SER A 186 -4.27 6.91 -6.39
C SER A 186 -3.62 6.27 -5.18
N ASN A 187 -4.40 5.55 -4.39
CA ASN A 187 -3.90 4.78 -3.25
C ASN A 187 -3.03 5.58 -2.25
N ASN A 188 -3.09 6.91 -2.24
CA ASN A 188 -2.27 7.71 -1.36
C ASN A 188 -2.95 7.90 0.00
N TYR A 189 -2.15 8.09 1.04
CA TYR A 189 -2.62 8.48 2.36
C TYR A 189 -2.25 9.93 2.64
N PHE A 190 -3.26 10.79 2.77
CA PHE A 190 -3.11 12.21 3.09
C PHE A 190 -3.56 12.45 4.54
N THR A 191 -2.81 13.23 5.32
CA THR A 191 -3.24 13.57 6.69
C THR A 191 -2.57 14.86 7.20
N GLN A 192 -3.11 15.44 8.28
CA GLN A 192 -2.48 16.51 9.05
C GLN A 192 -1.99 17.69 8.20
N HIS A 193 -2.90 18.28 7.41
CA HIS A 193 -2.53 19.34 6.48
C HIS A 193 -3.72 20.24 6.12
N ASP A 194 -3.47 21.53 5.89
CA ASP A 194 -4.53 22.48 5.53
C ASP A 194 -4.92 22.37 4.04
N LYS A 195 -3.98 22.69 3.15
CA LYS A 195 -4.20 22.81 1.70
C LYS A 195 -3.75 21.52 0.99
N VAL A 196 -4.64 20.55 0.83
CA VAL A 196 -4.24 19.20 0.37
C VAL A 196 -3.82 19.17 -1.09
N MET A 197 -4.76 19.42 -2.01
CA MET A 197 -4.55 19.19 -3.44
C MET A 197 -5.15 20.31 -4.29
N LEU A 198 -4.31 21.04 -5.02
CA LEU A 198 -4.73 22.11 -5.92
C LEU A 198 -4.61 21.69 -7.38
N LEU A 199 -5.74 21.72 -8.10
CA LEU A 199 -5.82 21.41 -9.52
C LEU A 199 -6.14 22.72 -10.27
N GLY A 200 -5.12 23.32 -10.87
CA GLY A 200 -5.16 24.65 -11.50
C GLY A 200 -4.95 25.80 -10.52
N HIS A 201 -3.93 26.64 -10.75
CA HIS A 201 -3.43 27.62 -9.77
C HIS A 201 -4.19 28.95 -9.73
N LYS A 202 -4.72 29.40 -10.88
CA LYS A 202 -5.22 30.78 -11.05
C LYS A 202 -6.52 30.86 -11.83
N ASP A 203 -7.46 31.66 -11.33
CA ASP A 203 -8.81 31.85 -11.88
C ASP A 203 -8.88 32.55 -13.25
N GLY A 204 -7.74 33.03 -13.77
CA GLY A 204 -7.63 33.63 -15.10
C GLY A 204 -6.76 32.82 -16.07
N TYR A 205 -6.25 31.66 -15.66
CA TYR A 205 -5.37 30.83 -16.49
C TYR A 205 -6.18 29.80 -17.28
N SER A 206 -6.84 30.26 -18.34
CA SER A 206 -7.78 29.43 -19.12
C SER A 206 -7.16 28.23 -19.84
N ALA A 207 -5.83 28.15 -19.92
CA ALA A 207 -5.14 26.97 -20.45
C ALA A 207 -5.38 25.72 -19.59
N ASP A 208 -5.72 25.87 -18.30
CA ASP A 208 -6.08 24.74 -17.41
C ASP A 208 -7.38 24.02 -17.84
N ARG A 209 -8.13 24.51 -18.83
CA ARG A 209 -9.30 23.80 -19.39
C ARG A 209 -8.96 22.43 -19.98
N ILE A 210 -7.71 22.21 -20.40
CA ILE A 210 -7.28 20.91 -20.93
C ILE A 210 -7.02 19.87 -19.84
N MET A 211 -6.94 20.31 -18.57
CA MET A 211 -6.62 19.45 -17.43
C MET A 211 -7.68 18.38 -17.25
N LYS A 212 -7.24 17.12 -17.19
CA LYS A 212 -8.07 15.95 -16.90
C LYS A 212 -7.35 15.09 -15.87
N ILE A 213 -7.96 14.95 -14.70
CA ILE A 213 -7.34 14.32 -13.53
C ILE A 213 -8.28 13.29 -12.92
N THR A 214 -7.72 12.14 -12.55
CA THR A 214 -8.42 11.10 -11.81
C THR A 214 -7.85 11.06 -10.38
N VAL A 215 -8.72 11.18 -9.38
CA VAL A 215 -8.39 11.04 -7.96
C VAL A 215 -9.13 9.81 -7.45
N VAL A 216 -8.43 8.71 -7.18
CA VAL A 216 -9.08 7.41 -6.95
C VAL A 216 -8.43 6.54 -5.88
N PHE A 217 -9.21 5.88 -5.02
CA PHE A 217 -8.70 4.99 -3.95
C PHE A 217 -7.79 5.66 -2.90
N ASN A 218 -7.76 6.98 -2.82
CA ASN A 218 -7.00 7.67 -1.78
C ASN A 218 -7.73 7.62 -0.45
N HIS A 219 -6.95 7.65 0.63
CA HIS A 219 -7.46 7.87 1.98
C HIS A 219 -7.06 9.27 2.44
N PHE A 220 -8.04 10.16 2.47
CA PHE A 220 -7.94 11.47 3.11
C PHE A 220 -8.26 11.28 4.60
N GLY A 221 -7.21 11.05 5.39
CA GLY A 221 -7.27 10.79 6.82
C GLY A 221 -7.61 12.03 7.65
N PRO A 222 -7.63 11.89 8.99
CA PRO A 222 -8.00 12.96 9.90
C PRO A 222 -7.01 14.13 9.88
N GLY A 223 -7.48 15.29 10.36
CA GLY A 223 -6.66 16.50 10.45
C GLY A 223 -6.44 17.23 9.13
N LEU A 224 -7.21 16.90 8.09
CA LEU A 224 -7.22 17.62 6.82
C LEU A 224 -8.27 18.73 6.84
N VAL A 225 -7.90 19.95 6.41
CA VAL A 225 -8.82 21.09 6.42
C VAL A 225 -9.64 21.15 5.13
N GLN A 226 -8.97 21.17 3.98
CA GLN A 226 -9.62 21.49 2.70
C GLN A 226 -8.86 21.00 1.46
N ARG A 227 -9.48 21.20 0.28
CA ARG A 227 -8.89 20.98 -1.06
C ARG A 227 -8.60 19.52 -1.39
N MET A 228 -9.60 18.65 -1.30
CA MET A 228 -9.49 17.21 -1.60
C MET A 228 -10.43 16.78 -2.75
N PRO A 229 -10.27 17.28 -4.00
CA PRO A 229 -9.36 18.33 -4.46
C PRO A 229 -10.04 19.72 -4.46
N ARG A 230 -9.25 20.78 -4.72
CA ARG A 230 -9.76 22.08 -5.17
C ARG A 230 -9.44 22.29 -6.65
N VAL A 231 -10.45 22.44 -7.50
CA VAL A 231 -10.32 22.42 -8.97
C VAL A 231 -10.63 23.77 -9.61
N ARG A 232 -9.91 24.11 -10.69
CA ARG A 232 -10.22 25.23 -11.58
C ARG A 232 -10.23 24.82 -13.03
N TYR A 233 -11.22 25.31 -13.78
CA TYR A 233 -11.45 25.11 -15.23
C TYR A 233 -11.59 23.66 -15.73
N GLY A 234 -10.61 22.81 -15.49
CA GLY A 234 -10.52 21.46 -16.04
C GLY A 234 -11.54 20.48 -15.47
N TYR A 235 -11.21 19.21 -15.63
CA TYR A 235 -12.05 18.08 -15.27
C TYR A 235 -11.38 17.22 -14.19
N ALA A 236 -12.12 16.91 -13.12
CA ALA A 236 -11.71 15.96 -12.10
C ALA A 236 -12.74 14.83 -11.95
N HIS A 237 -12.30 13.59 -12.11
CA HIS A 237 -13.05 12.41 -11.67
C HIS A 237 -12.53 11.98 -10.30
N VAL A 238 -13.35 12.16 -9.27
CA VAL A 238 -13.07 11.86 -7.88
C VAL A 238 -13.83 10.59 -7.52
N ALA A 239 -13.17 9.43 -7.53
CA ALA A 239 -13.82 8.14 -7.45
C ALA A 239 -13.32 7.27 -6.29
N ASN A 240 -14.22 6.60 -5.56
CA ASN A 240 -13.85 5.61 -4.53
C ASN A 240 -12.75 6.05 -3.54
N ASN A 241 -12.73 7.33 -3.13
CA ASN A 241 -11.84 7.83 -2.08
C ASN A 241 -12.55 7.84 -0.74
N ARG A 242 -11.77 7.65 0.34
CA ARG A 242 -12.22 7.76 1.72
C ARG A 242 -11.89 9.14 2.28
N TYR A 243 -12.83 9.76 2.97
CA TYR A 243 -12.65 11.05 3.64
C TYR A 243 -13.04 10.94 5.11
N ASP A 244 -12.07 11.15 5.99
CA ASP A 244 -12.25 11.08 7.43
C ASP A 244 -12.15 12.49 8.04
N GLU A 245 -13.29 13.02 8.47
CA GLU A 245 -13.38 14.19 9.36
C GLU A 245 -12.69 15.47 8.83
N TYR A 246 -12.97 15.85 7.59
CA TYR A 246 -12.49 17.13 7.04
C TYR A 246 -12.99 18.33 7.86
N LEU A 247 -12.12 19.33 8.03
CA LEU A 247 -12.37 20.45 8.96
C LEU A 247 -13.01 21.68 8.32
N MET A 248 -13.15 21.73 6.98
CA MET A 248 -13.85 22.82 6.30
C MET A 248 -14.70 22.35 5.12
N TYR A 249 -14.09 21.70 4.12
CA TYR A 249 -14.78 21.06 3.00
C TYR A 249 -13.88 19.99 2.39
N ALA A 250 -14.46 19.01 1.69
CA ALA A 250 -13.66 18.04 0.95
C ALA A 250 -13.40 18.53 -0.48
N ILE A 251 -14.45 18.66 -1.30
CA ILE A 251 -14.33 18.94 -2.73
C ILE A 251 -14.65 20.41 -3.00
N GLY A 252 -13.73 21.14 -3.61
CA GLY A 252 -13.90 22.57 -3.87
C GLY A 252 -13.53 22.99 -5.28
N GLY A 253 -13.80 24.26 -5.60
CA GLY A 253 -13.35 24.82 -6.87
C GLY A 253 -13.86 26.22 -7.18
N SER A 254 -13.21 26.83 -8.16
CA SER A 254 -13.55 28.13 -8.75
C SER A 254 -13.37 28.09 -10.27
N SER A 255 -13.91 29.06 -10.98
CA SER A 255 -13.70 29.19 -12.43
C SER A 255 -14.23 28.01 -13.27
N ASP A 256 -15.45 27.57 -12.96
CA ASP A 256 -16.22 26.59 -13.75
C ASP A 256 -15.50 25.24 -14.03
N PRO A 257 -15.03 24.53 -12.99
CA PRO A 257 -14.51 23.18 -13.16
C PRO A 257 -15.65 22.18 -13.33
N THR A 258 -15.40 21.09 -14.04
CA THR A 258 -16.29 19.93 -14.04
C THR A 258 -15.79 18.90 -13.03
N ILE A 259 -16.64 18.48 -12.10
CA ILE A 259 -16.31 17.52 -11.05
C ILE A 259 -17.35 16.40 -11.03
N LEU A 260 -16.88 15.17 -11.22
CA LEU A 260 -17.67 13.97 -10.98
C LEU A 260 -17.15 13.30 -9.71
N SER A 261 -17.96 13.35 -8.65
CA SER A 261 -17.81 12.53 -7.44
C SER A 261 -18.55 11.21 -7.66
N GLU A 262 -17.84 10.08 -7.64
CA GLU A 262 -18.44 8.76 -7.85
C GLU A 262 -17.96 7.70 -6.85
N GLY A 263 -18.88 7.21 -6.02
CA GLY A 263 -18.62 6.08 -5.13
C GLY A 263 -17.65 6.39 -4.00
N ASN A 264 -17.53 7.63 -3.54
CA ASN A 264 -16.70 8.02 -2.40
C ASN A 264 -17.40 7.73 -1.07
N TYR A 265 -16.64 7.72 0.03
CA TYR A 265 -17.15 7.55 1.39
C TYR A 265 -16.74 8.75 2.24
N PHE A 266 -17.71 9.60 2.57
CA PHE A 266 -17.50 10.84 3.31
C PHE A 266 -17.97 10.72 4.74
N VAL A 267 -17.05 10.83 5.70
CA VAL A 267 -17.37 11.03 7.11
C VAL A 267 -17.09 12.49 7.44
N ALA A 268 -18.16 13.29 7.61
CA ALA A 268 -17.98 14.68 8.03
C ALA A 268 -17.44 14.75 9.47
N SER A 269 -16.70 15.82 9.80
CA SER A 269 -16.29 16.08 11.19
C SER A 269 -17.51 16.45 12.05
N ASN A 270 -17.33 16.50 13.38
CA ASN A 270 -18.43 16.86 14.30
C ASN A 270 -18.81 18.35 14.26
N ASP A 271 -18.06 19.19 13.55
CA ASP A 271 -18.39 20.59 13.36
C ASP A 271 -19.66 20.73 12.49
N PRO A 272 -20.73 21.41 12.96
CA PRO A 272 -21.93 21.64 12.16
C PRO A 272 -21.69 22.48 10.90
N TYR A 273 -20.59 23.23 10.83
CA TYR A 273 -20.22 24.05 9.67
C TYR A 273 -19.39 23.30 8.62
N ALA A 274 -18.93 22.07 8.93
CA ALA A 274 -18.13 21.22 8.05
C ALA A 274 -18.90 19.98 7.57
N LYS A 275 -20.22 20.12 7.34
CA LYS A 275 -21.10 19.06 6.83
C LYS A 275 -21.22 19.04 5.31
N GLU A 276 -21.11 20.21 4.68
CA GLU A 276 -21.14 20.27 3.22
C GLU A 276 -19.80 19.79 2.65
N VAL A 277 -19.85 18.70 1.88
CA VAL A 277 -18.69 18.16 1.16
C VAL A 277 -18.14 19.18 0.17
N THR A 278 -19.03 19.98 -0.42
CA THR A 278 -18.74 20.88 -1.53
C THR A 278 -18.47 22.32 -1.11
N LYS A 279 -17.47 22.99 -1.72
CA LYS A 279 -17.25 24.44 -1.57
C LYS A 279 -17.01 25.15 -2.89
N ARG A 280 -17.92 26.07 -3.24
CA ARG A 280 -17.74 26.95 -4.41
C ARG A 280 -17.06 28.24 -3.99
N GLU A 281 -15.90 28.50 -4.55
CA GLU A 281 -15.12 29.72 -4.33
C GLU A 281 -15.59 30.82 -5.29
N THR A 282 -16.86 31.23 -5.18
CA THR A 282 -17.47 32.32 -5.96
C THR A 282 -18.76 32.84 -5.30
N ASN A 283 -19.10 34.10 -5.53
CA ASN A 283 -20.33 34.75 -5.05
C ASN A 283 -21.58 34.45 -5.92
N GLY A 284 -21.40 33.79 -7.08
CA GLY A 284 -22.50 33.52 -8.00
C GLY A 284 -22.07 32.76 -9.27
N GLY A 285 -23.04 32.49 -10.17
CA GLY A 285 -22.78 31.87 -11.47
C GLY A 285 -22.46 30.36 -11.46
N TRP A 286 -22.24 29.76 -10.29
CA TRP A 286 -21.84 28.36 -10.16
C TRP A 286 -22.95 27.34 -10.46
N LYS A 287 -24.22 27.76 -10.54
CA LYS A 287 -25.34 26.85 -10.81
C LYS A 287 -25.21 26.10 -12.14
N ASN A 288 -24.47 26.67 -13.09
CA ASN A 288 -24.19 26.04 -14.39
C ASN A 288 -22.97 25.11 -14.36
N TRP A 289 -22.14 25.19 -13.31
CA TRP A 289 -20.95 24.35 -13.17
C TRP A 289 -21.37 22.91 -12.94
N LYS A 290 -20.71 21.99 -13.63
CA LYS A 290 -21.07 20.58 -13.66
C LYS A 290 -20.47 19.81 -12.50
N TRP A 291 -21.16 19.79 -11.36
CA TRP A 291 -20.73 19.08 -10.16
C TRP A 291 -21.76 18.00 -9.83
N ARG A 292 -21.35 16.75 -9.93
CA ARG A 292 -22.23 15.59 -9.73
C ARG A 292 -21.70 14.66 -8.66
N SER A 293 -22.63 14.03 -7.96
CA SER A 293 -22.38 12.95 -7.00
C SER A 293 -23.20 11.74 -7.46
N SER A 294 -22.61 10.55 -7.36
CA SER A 294 -23.23 9.27 -7.73
C SER A 294 -22.63 8.17 -6.87
N LYS A 295 -23.44 7.25 -6.34
CA LYS A 295 -22.99 6.11 -5.48
C LYS A 295 -22.22 6.50 -4.21
N ASP A 296 -22.11 7.79 -3.90
CA ASP A 296 -21.41 8.28 -2.71
C ASP A 296 -22.16 7.89 -1.44
N VAL A 297 -21.41 7.62 -0.38
CA VAL A 297 -21.93 7.42 0.98
C VAL A 297 -21.58 8.64 1.82
N PHE A 298 -22.57 9.10 2.58
CA PHE A 298 -22.46 10.25 3.45
C PHE A 298 -22.78 9.86 4.88
N GLU A 299 -21.79 10.02 5.76
CA GLU A 299 -21.88 9.71 7.18
C GLU A 299 -21.75 10.98 8.01
N ASN A 300 -22.24 10.91 9.26
CA ASN A 300 -22.19 12.00 10.22
C ASN A 300 -22.78 13.32 9.70
N GLY A 301 -23.86 13.24 8.91
CA GLY A 301 -24.55 14.41 8.34
C GLY A 301 -23.83 15.06 7.15
N ALA A 302 -22.82 14.41 6.57
CA ALA A 302 -22.23 14.86 5.32
C ALA A 302 -23.30 14.99 4.21
N TYR A 303 -23.13 15.93 3.29
CA TYR A 303 -23.95 16.01 2.09
C TYR A 303 -23.23 16.70 0.95
N PHE A 304 -23.61 16.36 -0.29
CA PHE A 304 -23.10 16.97 -1.51
C PHE A 304 -24.20 17.80 -2.17
N VAL A 305 -23.91 19.06 -2.50
CA VAL A 305 -24.83 19.91 -3.27
C VAL A 305 -24.46 19.78 -4.75
N PRO A 306 -25.28 19.19 -5.63
CA PRO A 306 -24.97 19.09 -7.07
C PRO A 306 -25.34 20.35 -7.85
N SER A 307 -24.77 20.51 -9.05
CA SER A 307 -25.07 21.61 -9.97
C SER A 307 -24.82 21.26 -11.44
N GLY A 308 -25.27 22.14 -12.34
CA GLY A 308 -25.13 21.99 -13.78
C GLY A 308 -26.12 21.01 -14.39
N TYR A 309 -26.19 20.97 -15.73
CA TYR A 309 -26.99 20.02 -16.51
C TYR A 309 -26.10 19.27 -17.51
N GLY A 310 -26.59 18.13 -18.00
CA GLY A 310 -25.88 17.29 -18.96
C GLY A 310 -24.91 16.28 -18.32
N SER A 311 -24.21 15.55 -19.20
CA SER A 311 -23.28 14.51 -18.79
C SER A 311 -22.01 15.09 -18.15
N CYS A 312 -21.56 14.41 -17.09
CA CYS A 312 -20.27 14.62 -16.43
C CYS A 312 -19.41 13.36 -16.53
N ALA A 313 -19.71 12.45 -17.46
CA ALA A 313 -18.92 11.25 -17.64
C ALA A 313 -17.47 11.62 -18.05
N PRO A 314 -16.46 10.89 -17.56
CA PRO A 314 -15.05 11.23 -17.77
C PRO A 314 -14.58 11.14 -19.22
N LEU A 315 -15.36 10.50 -20.11
CA LEU A 315 -14.97 10.24 -21.51
C LEU A 315 -13.62 9.51 -21.58
N TYR A 316 -13.45 8.49 -20.73
CA TYR A 316 -12.27 7.63 -20.74
C TYR A 316 -12.16 6.86 -22.07
N SER A 317 -10.92 6.66 -22.53
CA SER A 317 -10.63 5.63 -23.53
C SER A 317 -10.86 4.24 -22.93
N ALA A 318 -10.86 3.20 -23.77
CA ALA A 318 -10.99 1.82 -23.31
C ALA A 318 -9.89 1.42 -22.31
N SER A 319 -8.66 1.93 -22.46
CA SER A 319 -7.54 1.64 -21.55
C SER A 319 -7.62 2.43 -20.23
N GLN A 320 -8.25 3.60 -20.24
CA GLN A 320 -8.44 4.44 -19.05
C GLN A 320 -9.64 4.00 -18.19
N LEU A 321 -10.55 3.23 -18.79
CA LEU A 321 -11.83 2.88 -18.20
C LEU A 321 -11.68 1.98 -16.97
N PHE A 322 -12.41 2.31 -15.91
CA PHE A 322 -12.61 1.44 -14.76
C PHE A 322 -14.03 1.64 -14.21
N THR A 323 -14.50 0.67 -13.44
CA THR A 323 -15.82 0.72 -12.81
C THR A 323 -15.70 1.24 -11.38
N ALA A 324 -16.29 2.41 -11.11
CA ALA A 324 -16.39 2.91 -9.75
C ALA A 324 -17.39 2.06 -8.93
N ALA A 325 -16.92 1.54 -7.80
CA ALA A 325 -17.72 0.74 -6.87
C ALA A 325 -18.71 1.61 -6.08
N GLN A 326 -19.64 0.98 -5.35
CA GLN A 326 -20.49 1.68 -4.38
C GLN A 326 -19.62 2.24 -3.23
N GLY A 327 -19.98 3.42 -2.72
CA GLY A 327 -19.23 4.08 -1.65
C GLY A 327 -19.06 3.22 -0.39
N SER A 328 -19.99 2.31 -0.11
CA SER A 328 -19.90 1.39 1.04
C SER A 328 -18.71 0.42 1.00
N PHE A 329 -18.11 0.17 -0.17
CA PHE A 329 -16.91 -0.66 -0.30
C PHE A 329 -15.60 0.13 -0.13
N VAL A 330 -15.66 1.46 -0.13
CA VAL A 330 -14.44 2.30 -0.05
C VAL A 330 -13.57 1.97 1.16
N PRO A 331 -14.10 1.76 2.39
CA PRO A 331 -13.25 1.43 3.54
C PRO A 331 -12.34 0.21 3.33
N ILE A 332 -12.79 -0.80 2.57
CA ILE A 332 -11.95 -1.95 2.22
C ILE A 332 -11.07 -1.68 0.99
N LEU A 333 -11.55 -0.90 0.01
CA LEU A 333 -10.81 -0.57 -1.21
C LEU A 333 -9.60 0.33 -0.96
N THR A 334 -9.64 1.15 0.11
CA THR A 334 -8.57 2.08 0.50
C THR A 334 -7.84 1.63 1.77
N SER A 335 -8.02 0.38 2.20
CA SER A 335 -7.42 -0.13 3.45
C SER A 335 -5.89 -0.17 3.44
N ASP A 336 -5.29 -0.29 2.24
CA ASP A 336 -3.84 -0.31 2.03
C ASP A 336 -3.31 1.03 1.48
N ALA A 337 -4.05 2.13 1.63
CA ALA A 337 -3.62 3.44 1.14
C ALA A 337 -2.36 3.94 1.87
N GLY A 338 -1.47 4.60 1.12
CA GLY A 338 -0.15 5.02 1.57
C GLY A 338 0.96 4.08 1.12
N PRO A 339 2.21 4.31 1.55
CA PRO A 339 3.34 3.46 1.23
C PRO A 339 3.06 2.06 1.74
N LEU A 340 3.32 1.10 0.87
CA LEU A 340 3.18 -0.31 1.20
C LEU A 340 4.21 -0.62 2.27
N GLN A 341 3.76 -0.70 3.52
CA GLN A 341 4.61 -1.10 4.61
C GLN A 341 5.07 -2.53 4.31
N TRP A 342 6.36 -2.66 4.05
CA TRP A 342 7.04 -3.90 4.38
C TRP A 342 6.94 -3.99 5.89
N PHE A 343 6.04 -4.86 6.38
CA PHE A 343 6.32 -5.45 7.68
C PHE A 343 7.74 -6.00 7.59
N GLU A 344 8.55 -5.66 8.57
CA GLU A 344 9.97 -6.02 8.73
C GLU A 344 10.20 -7.53 8.84
N SER A 345 9.27 -8.31 8.31
CA SER A 345 9.28 -9.74 8.22
C SER A 345 9.72 -10.23 6.85
N THR A 346 10.04 -9.32 5.90
CA THR A 346 10.53 -9.72 4.57
C THR A 346 11.89 -9.16 4.15
N CYS A 347 12.56 -8.28 4.90
CA CYS A 347 13.97 -7.93 4.65
C CYS A 347 14.73 -7.58 5.93
N SER A 348 15.09 -8.59 6.71
CA SER A 348 16.38 -8.57 7.41
C SER A 348 17.43 -9.16 6.46
N PRO A 349 18.72 -8.79 6.55
CA PRO A 349 19.72 -9.15 5.56
C PRO A 349 19.80 -10.67 5.40
N ILE A 350 19.47 -11.15 4.21
CA ILE A 350 19.69 -12.54 3.74
C ILE A 350 21.19 -12.94 3.77
N LEU A 351 22.09 -12.08 4.28
CA LEU A 351 23.49 -12.41 4.54
C LEU A 351 23.90 -12.56 6.00
N LEU A 352 23.03 -12.43 7.01
CA LEU A 352 23.45 -12.61 8.43
C LEU A 352 22.47 -13.35 9.36
N LEU A 353 21.31 -13.81 8.89
CA LEU A 353 20.32 -14.52 9.73
C LEU A 353 20.03 -15.97 9.34
N HIS A 354 20.69 -16.49 8.30
CA HIS A 354 20.71 -17.93 8.04
C HIS A 354 21.41 -18.68 9.18
N ASP A 355 22.33 -18.03 9.90
CA ASP A 355 23.16 -18.67 10.94
C ASP A 355 22.54 -18.68 12.35
N VAL A 356 21.48 -17.91 12.64
CA VAL A 356 20.89 -17.87 14.02
C VAL A 356 19.62 -18.72 14.10
N ALA A 357 18.72 -18.61 13.11
CA ALA A 357 17.50 -19.42 13.08
C ALA A 357 17.77 -20.89 12.72
N CYS A 358 18.77 -21.19 11.88
CA CYS A 358 19.21 -22.58 11.69
C CYS A 358 19.87 -23.12 12.95
N HIS A 359 20.65 -22.34 13.70
CA HIS A 359 21.32 -22.85 14.90
C HIS A 359 20.34 -23.21 16.02
N ASP A 360 19.34 -22.38 16.29
CA ASP A 360 18.32 -22.67 17.31
C ASP A 360 17.36 -23.79 16.86
N PHE A 361 17.08 -23.90 15.55
CA PHE A 361 16.31 -25.00 14.97
C PHE A 361 17.08 -26.33 14.99
N GLU A 362 18.36 -26.32 14.63
CA GLU A 362 19.27 -27.47 14.68
C GLU A 362 19.49 -27.94 16.11
N ALA A 363 19.69 -27.01 17.06
CA ALA A 363 19.81 -27.33 18.48
C ALA A 363 18.54 -27.97 19.06
N ASN A 364 17.37 -27.42 18.75
CA ASN A 364 16.07 -27.96 19.19
C ASN A 364 15.74 -29.29 18.47
N TYR A 365 16.17 -29.45 17.21
CA TYR A 365 16.07 -30.72 16.49
C TYR A 365 16.95 -31.82 17.09
N GLU A 366 18.22 -31.53 17.37
CA GLU A 366 19.16 -32.46 18.00
C GLU A 366 18.67 -32.86 19.39
N GLU A 367 18.13 -31.92 20.16
CA GLU A 367 17.52 -32.19 21.47
C GLU A 367 16.29 -33.11 21.38
N ILE A 368 15.43 -32.92 20.37
CA ILE A 368 14.17 -33.68 20.21
C ILE A 368 14.39 -35.06 19.57
N PHE A 369 15.27 -35.16 18.57
CA PHE A 369 15.46 -36.38 17.77
C PHE A 369 16.77 -37.12 18.05
N GLY A 370 17.71 -36.52 18.78
CA GLY A 370 18.98 -37.15 19.17
C GLY A 370 19.92 -37.42 17.98
N VAL A 371 19.72 -36.75 16.84
CA VAL A 371 20.51 -36.89 15.62
C VAL A 371 20.77 -35.51 15.03
N ALA A 372 21.95 -35.32 14.40
CA ALA A 372 22.30 -34.07 13.72
C ALA A 372 21.56 -33.92 12.39
N LEU A 373 21.05 -32.73 12.10
CA LEU A 373 20.37 -32.42 10.85
C LEU A 373 21.39 -31.89 9.83
N ASN A 374 21.62 -32.61 8.73
CA ASN A 374 22.59 -32.17 7.71
C ASN A 374 22.04 -31.08 6.77
N ASP A 375 20.71 -30.94 6.69
CA ASP A 375 20.01 -30.01 5.80
C ASP A 375 18.56 -29.75 6.27
N PRO A 376 18.25 -28.55 6.82
CA PRO A 376 16.91 -28.15 7.28
C PRO A 376 15.83 -28.14 6.19
N GLU A 377 16.18 -27.91 4.92
CA GLU A 377 15.19 -27.79 3.84
C GLU A 377 14.48 -29.12 3.53
N GLN A 378 15.07 -30.25 3.91
CA GLN A 378 14.47 -31.58 3.73
C GLN A 378 13.16 -31.76 4.52
N LEU A 379 13.03 -31.08 5.67
CA LEU A 379 11.84 -31.14 6.52
C LEU A 379 10.69 -30.23 6.02
N PHE A 380 11.00 -29.17 5.25
CA PHE A 380 10.02 -28.16 4.82
C PHE A 380 9.73 -28.15 3.31
N GLY A 381 10.62 -28.72 2.47
CA GLY A 381 10.45 -28.80 1.01
C GLY A 381 10.58 -27.42 0.33
N ASN A 382 10.19 -27.31 -0.94
CA ASN A 382 10.34 -26.08 -1.74
C ASN A 382 9.57 -24.84 -1.22
N ASP A 383 8.75 -25.00 -0.18
CA ASP A 383 7.98 -23.90 0.41
C ASP A 383 8.78 -23.04 1.40
N GLY A 384 10.00 -23.48 1.76
CA GLY A 384 10.94 -22.80 2.65
C GLY A 384 10.40 -22.45 4.05
N ILE A 385 11.28 -22.02 4.95
CA ILE A 385 10.88 -21.41 6.23
C ILE A 385 10.23 -20.01 6.00
N GLY A 386 10.46 -19.39 4.85
CA GLY A 386 10.06 -18.01 4.53
C GLY A 386 8.60 -17.77 4.14
N SER A 387 7.72 -18.78 4.17
CA SER A 387 6.30 -18.64 3.75
C SER A 387 5.29 -18.49 4.91
N LEU A 388 5.71 -17.98 6.07
CA LEU A 388 4.88 -17.84 7.26
C LEU A 388 4.56 -16.38 7.60
N PHE A 389 3.50 -15.83 7.00
CA PHE A 389 2.83 -14.64 7.55
C PHE A 389 1.31 -14.82 7.54
N GLY A 390 0.69 -14.63 8.72
CA GLY A 390 -0.74 -14.80 8.96
C GLY A 390 -1.13 -16.10 9.68
N VAL A 391 -2.43 -16.38 9.75
CA VAL A 391 -2.96 -17.64 10.30
C VAL A 391 -2.50 -18.81 9.41
N LYS A 392 -1.60 -19.65 9.90
CA LYS A 392 -1.04 -20.77 9.13
C LYS A 392 -1.87 -22.04 9.33
N ASP A 393 -2.15 -22.75 8.23
CA ASP A 393 -2.75 -24.07 8.27
C ASP A 393 -1.70 -25.15 8.55
N ILE A 394 -1.28 -25.28 9.82
CA ILE A 394 -0.28 -26.28 10.25
C ILE A 394 -0.77 -27.71 10.00
N SER A 395 -2.09 -27.92 9.91
CA SER A 395 -2.68 -29.22 9.57
C SER A 395 -2.15 -29.80 8.25
N GLU A 396 -1.73 -28.97 7.30
CA GLU A 396 -1.21 -29.43 6.01
C GLU A 396 0.17 -30.12 6.16
N TYR A 397 0.93 -29.73 7.18
CA TYR A 397 2.29 -30.21 7.45
C TYR A 397 2.33 -31.40 8.42
N GLU A 398 1.32 -31.56 9.29
CA GLU A 398 1.30 -32.57 10.34
C GLU A 398 0.46 -33.84 10.03
N SER A 399 -0.04 -33.97 8.79
CA SER A 399 -0.79 -35.15 8.36
C SER A 399 0.10 -36.41 8.45
N ASN A 400 -0.48 -37.58 8.75
CA ASN A 400 0.32 -38.82 8.88
C ASN A 400 1.10 -39.15 7.60
N ALA A 401 0.55 -38.80 6.43
CA ALA A 401 1.20 -38.99 5.14
C ALA A 401 2.35 -37.99 4.93
N THR A 402 2.15 -36.72 5.28
CA THR A 402 3.17 -35.68 5.20
C THR A 402 4.31 -35.97 6.17
N CYS A 403 4.01 -36.21 7.45
CA CYS A 403 5.00 -36.61 8.45
C CYS A 403 5.79 -37.85 8.03
N GLY A 404 5.14 -38.85 7.42
CA GLY A 404 5.83 -40.05 6.95
C GLY A 404 6.88 -39.75 5.88
N LYS A 405 6.55 -38.89 4.91
CA LYS A 405 7.50 -38.46 3.87
C LYS A 405 8.69 -37.70 4.47
N ARG A 406 8.42 -36.78 5.41
CA ARG A 406 9.44 -35.94 6.06
C ARG A 406 10.35 -36.71 7.03
N LEU A 407 9.80 -37.67 7.77
CA LEU A 407 10.59 -38.55 8.63
C LEU A 407 11.46 -39.49 7.77
N SER A 408 10.90 -40.02 6.67
CA SER A 408 11.65 -40.90 5.78
C SER A 408 12.81 -40.20 5.07
N SER A 409 12.71 -38.91 4.74
CA SER A 409 13.81 -38.17 4.10
C SER A 409 15.02 -38.00 5.01
N ILE A 410 14.81 -38.06 6.34
CA ILE A 410 15.88 -38.00 7.36
C ILE A 410 16.18 -39.38 7.97
N GLY A 411 15.73 -40.48 7.34
CA GLY A 411 16.03 -41.84 7.78
C GLY A 411 15.26 -42.33 9.02
N LEU A 412 14.19 -41.65 9.44
CA LEU A 412 13.37 -42.05 10.59
C LEU A 412 12.09 -42.79 10.18
N ASP A 413 11.72 -43.79 10.98
CA ASP A 413 10.47 -44.53 10.80
C ASP A 413 9.23 -43.69 11.13
N ASN A 414 8.14 -43.93 10.40
CA ASN A 414 6.85 -43.27 10.63
C ASN A 414 6.10 -43.87 11.84
N THR A 415 6.65 -43.71 13.04
CA THR A 415 6.06 -44.19 14.29
C THR A 415 5.19 -43.11 14.97
N LYS A 416 4.37 -43.51 15.96
CA LYS A 416 3.54 -42.54 16.70
C LYS A 416 4.39 -41.53 17.47
N VAL A 417 5.51 -41.97 18.03
CA VAL A 417 6.45 -41.16 18.80
C VAL A 417 7.15 -40.16 17.89
N ASN A 418 7.69 -40.60 16.76
CA ASN A 418 8.38 -39.71 15.80
C ASN A 418 7.42 -38.66 15.20
N ARG A 419 6.17 -39.03 14.95
CA ARG A 419 5.14 -38.05 14.54
C ARG A 419 4.78 -37.05 15.64
N GLN A 420 4.90 -37.41 16.91
CA GLN A 420 4.67 -36.50 18.04
C GLN A 420 5.86 -35.54 18.21
N ALA A 421 7.08 -36.06 18.12
CA ALA A 421 8.32 -35.27 18.11
C ALA A 421 8.35 -34.28 16.93
N TYR A 422 7.91 -34.69 15.74
CA TYR A 422 7.81 -33.80 14.59
C TYR A 422 6.80 -32.66 14.79
N ARG A 423 5.65 -32.94 15.41
CA ARG A 423 4.68 -31.88 15.77
C ARG A 423 5.22 -30.94 16.85
N GLN A 424 6.00 -31.46 17.79
CA GLN A 424 6.66 -30.63 18.78
C GLN A 424 7.63 -29.66 18.13
N LEU A 425 8.52 -30.15 17.27
CA LEU A 425 9.42 -29.30 16.49
C LEU A 425 8.67 -28.16 15.76
N LEU A 426 7.53 -28.47 15.12
CA LEU A 426 6.72 -27.47 14.41
C LEU A 426 6.06 -26.42 15.32
N LEU A 427 5.72 -26.76 16.57
CA LEU A 427 4.86 -25.95 17.43
C LEU A 427 5.58 -25.32 18.62
N THR A 428 6.78 -25.78 18.94
CA THR A 428 7.56 -25.33 20.10
C THR A 428 8.87 -24.66 19.73
N ASN A 429 9.09 -24.37 18.45
CA ASN A 429 10.28 -23.62 18.05
C ASN A 429 10.27 -22.24 18.74
N PRO A 430 11.34 -21.83 19.45
CA PRO A 430 11.43 -20.50 20.04
C PRO A 430 11.26 -19.40 18.98
N GLY A 431 10.58 -18.31 19.35
CA GLY A 431 10.35 -17.18 18.44
C GLY A 431 9.26 -17.41 17.39
N LEU A 432 8.63 -18.59 17.31
CA LEU A 432 7.55 -18.89 16.35
C LEU A 432 6.40 -17.85 16.41
N GLY A 433 6.13 -17.33 17.60
CA GLY A 433 5.15 -16.28 17.87
C GLY A 433 5.38 -14.93 17.18
N GLU A 434 6.61 -14.67 16.76
CA GLU A 434 6.98 -13.43 16.08
C GLU A 434 6.58 -13.47 14.59
N TYR A 435 6.32 -14.66 14.05
CA TYR A 435 6.05 -14.89 12.63
C TYR A 435 4.58 -15.26 12.34
N ILE A 436 3.90 -15.97 13.27
CA ILE A 436 2.49 -16.34 13.10
C ILE A 436 1.61 -15.87 14.26
N SER A 437 0.44 -15.34 13.92
CA SER A 437 -0.58 -14.93 14.89
C SER A 437 -1.63 -16.00 15.17
N GLY A 438 -1.68 -17.05 14.35
CA GLY A 438 -2.58 -18.19 14.57
C GLY A 438 -2.15 -19.47 13.87
N ALA A 439 -2.50 -20.61 14.46
CA ALA A 439 -2.10 -21.94 14.01
C ALA A 439 -3.30 -22.88 13.95
N ILE A 440 -3.66 -23.36 12.76
CA ILE A 440 -4.76 -24.33 12.60
C ILE A 440 -4.21 -25.76 12.73
N LEU A 441 -4.73 -26.50 13.70
CA LEU A 441 -4.33 -27.87 14.02
C LEU A 441 -5.39 -28.88 13.57
N PHE A 442 -4.98 -30.13 13.32
CA PHE A 442 -5.91 -31.26 13.29
C PHE A 442 -6.43 -31.56 14.69
N GLU A 443 -7.62 -32.16 14.73
CA GLU A 443 -8.31 -32.59 15.96
C GLU A 443 -7.35 -33.36 16.87
N LYS A 444 -6.61 -34.33 16.34
CA LYS A 444 -5.69 -35.15 17.15
C LYS A 444 -4.60 -34.33 17.83
N THR A 445 -4.04 -33.32 17.16
CA THR A 445 -2.93 -32.52 17.68
C THR A 445 -3.39 -31.57 18.78
N LEU A 446 -4.63 -31.07 18.69
CA LEU A 446 -5.23 -30.22 19.72
C LEU A 446 -5.26 -30.89 21.11
N TYR A 447 -5.37 -32.22 21.15
CA TYR A 447 -5.38 -33.01 22.39
C TYR A 447 -4.02 -33.63 22.75
N GLN A 448 -2.98 -33.39 21.95
CA GLN A 448 -1.64 -33.94 22.20
C GLN A 448 -0.78 -33.00 23.04
N SER A 449 0.23 -33.62 23.65
CA SER A 449 1.31 -32.93 24.34
C SER A 449 2.63 -33.14 23.62
N THR A 450 3.59 -32.28 23.91
CA THR A 450 5.02 -32.50 23.69
C THR A 450 5.49 -33.78 24.39
N THR A 451 6.70 -34.25 24.06
CA THR A 451 7.34 -35.42 24.66
C THR A 451 7.63 -35.25 26.15
N ASP A 452 7.81 -34.01 26.62
CA ASP A 452 7.95 -33.62 28.04
C ASP A 452 6.61 -33.34 28.75
N GLY A 453 5.47 -33.56 28.08
CA GLY A 453 4.14 -33.60 28.70
C GLY A 453 3.34 -32.30 28.66
N LYS A 454 3.88 -31.22 28.12
CA LYS A 454 3.20 -29.93 27.95
C LYS A 454 2.22 -29.95 26.77
N LYS A 455 1.00 -29.44 26.96
CA LYS A 455 0.01 -29.39 25.87
C LYS A 455 0.48 -28.44 24.75
N PHE A 456 0.37 -28.85 23.48
CA PHE A 456 0.76 -28.00 22.34
C PHE A 456 0.02 -26.66 22.31
N VAL A 457 -1.25 -26.65 22.72
CA VAL A 457 -2.06 -25.42 22.85
C VAL A 457 -1.43 -24.42 23.82
N ASN A 458 -0.79 -24.89 24.89
CA ASN A 458 -0.13 -24.01 25.85
C ASN A 458 1.18 -23.47 25.26
N CYS A 459 1.95 -24.31 24.56
CA CYS A 459 3.16 -23.88 23.86
C CYS A 459 2.87 -22.75 22.86
N LEU A 460 1.77 -22.85 22.11
CA LEU A 460 1.34 -21.80 21.18
C LEU A 460 0.95 -20.50 21.89
N ARG A 461 0.19 -20.58 22.98
CA ARG A 461 -0.28 -19.41 23.73
C ARG A 461 0.84 -18.64 24.41
N GLU A 462 1.83 -19.35 24.95
CA GLU A 462 3.00 -18.72 25.57
C GLU A 462 3.82 -17.93 24.55
N GLN A 463 3.71 -18.28 23.27
CA GLN A 463 4.28 -17.54 22.15
C GLN A 463 3.28 -16.56 21.51
N ASN A 464 2.17 -16.21 22.16
CA ASN A 464 1.13 -15.32 21.62
C ASN A 464 0.44 -15.80 20.32
N ILE A 465 0.48 -17.10 20.02
CA ILE A 465 -0.15 -17.69 18.83
C ILE A 465 -1.55 -18.17 19.18
N VAL A 466 -2.57 -17.74 18.42
CA VAL A 466 -3.96 -18.17 18.64
C VAL A 466 -4.19 -19.58 18.06
N PRO A 467 -4.57 -20.59 18.86
CA PRO A 467 -4.83 -21.93 18.36
C PRO A 467 -6.17 -21.99 17.60
N GLY A 468 -6.16 -22.58 16.41
CA GLY A 468 -7.32 -22.88 15.58
C GLY A 468 -7.46 -24.37 15.30
N ILE A 469 -8.63 -24.79 14.81
CA ILE A 469 -8.93 -26.20 14.53
C ILE A 469 -9.46 -26.42 13.12
N LYS A 470 -8.96 -27.46 12.44
CA LYS A 470 -9.49 -27.92 11.16
C LYS A 470 -10.62 -28.93 11.38
N VAL A 471 -11.80 -28.60 10.86
CA VAL A 471 -12.99 -29.42 11.03
C VAL A 471 -13.32 -30.13 9.72
N ASN A 472 -13.12 -31.46 9.69
CA ASN A 472 -13.28 -32.27 8.47
C ASN A 472 -14.53 -33.17 8.46
N LYS A 473 -15.27 -33.29 9.57
CA LYS A 473 -16.40 -34.24 9.69
C LYS A 473 -17.79 -33.61 9.41
N GLY A 474 -17.88 -32.65 8.49
CA GLY A 474 -19.15 -31.99 8.15
C GLY A 474 -19.79 -31.16 9.29
N LEU A 475 -21.00 -30.67 9.05
CA LEU A 475 -21.75 -29.77 9.96
C LEU A 475 -22.50 -30.51 11.10
N ASP A 476 -22.67 -31.83 10.99
CA ASP A 476 -23.42 -32.62 11.98
C ASP A 476 -22.71 -32.62 13.36
N GLY A 477 -23.45 -32.23 14.40
CA GLY A 477 -22.92 -32.13 15.76
C GLY A 477 -21.79 -31.10 15.93
N LEU A 478 -21.63 -30.16 14.98
CA LEU A 478 -20.56 -29.16 15.00
C LEU A 478 -20.61 -28.25 16.24
N ALA A 479 -21.81 -27.87 16.69
CA ALA A 479 -21.98 -27.01 17.86
C ALA A 479 -21.43 -27.66 19.14
N SER A 480 -21.78 -28.93 19.38
CA SER A 480 -21.28 -29.69 20.54
C SER A 480 -19.77 -29.89 20.47
N ARG A 481 -19.23 -30.24 19.29
CA ARG A 481 -17.78 -30.41 19.09
C ARG A 481 -17.00 -29.09 19.22
N SER A 482 -17.56 -27.98 18.75
CA SER A 482 -16.94 -26.65 18.87
C SER A 482 -16.82 -26.22 20.34
N ALA A 483 -17.82 -26.53 21.18
CA ALA A 483 -17.73 -26.30 22.62
C ALA A 483 -16.61 -27.12 23.28
N GLU A 484 -16.39 -28.35 22.83
CA GLU A 484 -15.26 -29.18 23.29
C GLU A 484 -13.90 -28.64 22.83
N TYR A 485 -13.79 -28.20 21.57
CA TYR A 485 -12.55 -27.59 21.04
C TYR A 485 -12.22 -26.27 21.74
N TYR A 486 -13.24 -25.47 22.07
CA TYR A 486 -13.05 -24.23 22.83
C TYR A 486 -12.50 -24.49 24.24
N LYS A 487 -13.02 -25.53 24.93
CA LYS A 487 -12.52 -26.00 26.23
C LYS A 487 -11.06 -26.46 26.16
N GLN A 488 -10.67 -27.12 25.07
CA GLN A 488 -9.27 -27.52 24.85
C GLN A 488 -8.37 -26.37 24.41
N GLY A 489 -8.96 -25.27 23.96
CA GLY A 489 -8.28 -23.99 23.83
C GLY A 489 -8.20 -23.40 22.43
N ALA A 490 -8.87 -24.01 21.45
CA ALA A 490 -9.08 -23.42 20.14
C ALA A 490 -9.96 -22.15 20.23
N ARG A 491 -9.75 -21.19 19.33
CA ARG A 491 -10.49 -19.91 19.29
C ARG A 491 -11.13 -19.60 17.94
N PHE A 492 -10.73 -20.33 16.90
CA PHE A 492 -11.32 -20.23 15.56
C PHE A 492 -11.23 -21.58 14.84
N ALA A 493 -12.06 -21.76 13.82
CA ALA A 493 -12.10 -23.00 13.06
C ALA A 493 -12.07 -22.75 11.54
N LYS A 494 -11.42 -23.67 10.82
CA LYS A 494 -11.49 -23.77 9.35
C LYS A 494 -12.39 -24.95 8.99
N CYS A 495 -13.52 -24.67 8.34
CA CYS A 495 -14.43 -25.67 7.80
C CYS A 495 -14.37 -25.69 6.27
N HIS A 496 -14.49 -26.88 5.68
CA HIS A 496 -14.81 -27.00 4.26
C HIS A 496 -16.34 -27.10 4.12
N SER A 497 -16.94 -26.17 3.41
CA SER A 497 -18.29 -26.33 2.87
C SER A 497 -18.27 -27.30 1.69
N GLU A 498 -19.38 -28.02 1.49
CA GLU A 498 -19.60 -28.87 0.30
C GLU A 498 -19.32 -28.11 -1.01
N PRO A 499 -19.03 -28.82 -2.12
CA PRO A 499 -18.54 -28.21 -3.35
C PRO A 499 -19.55 -27.17 -3.86
N GLY A 500 -19.20 -25.88 -3.79
CA GLY A 500 -20.06 -24.78 -4.24
C GLY A 500 -19.97 -23.48 -3.44
N SER A 501 -19.33 -23.47 -2.28
CA SER A 501 -19.03 -22.22 -1.54
C SER A 501 -17.58 -22.21 -1.08
N GLY A 502 -16.87 -21.11 -1.39
CA GLY A 502 -15.44 -20.95 -1.10
C GLY A 502 -15.08 -21.04 0.39
N PRO A 503 -13.79 -21.18 0.73
CA PRO A 503 -13.34 -21.36 2.10
C PRO A 503 -13.70 -20.15 2.96
N GLY A 504 -14.41 -20.39 4.08
CA GLY A 504 -14.75 -19.38 5.08
C GLY A 504 -14.18 -19.73 6.45
N THR A 505 -13.54 -18.77 7.10
CA THR A 505 -13.14 -18.81 8.51
C THR A 505 -14.30 -18.37 9.40
N LYS A 506 -14.60 -19.10 10.47
CA LYS A 506 -15.65 -18.75 11.44
C LYS A 506 -15.05 -18.60 12.85
N HIS A 507 -15.45 -17.53 13.56
CA HIS A 507 -15.11 -17.33 14.97
C HIS A 507 -15.96 -18.25 15.86
N MET A 508 -15.33 -18.89 16.84
CA MET A 508 -16.04 -19.69 17.85
C MET A 508 -16.41 -18.75 19.01
N GLY A 509 -17.70 -18.38 19.07
CA GLY A 509 -18.29 -17.61 20.17
C GLY A 509 -18.60 -18.47 21.40
#